data_AF-A0A1E4SGM8-F1
#
_entry.id   AF-A0A1E4SGM8-F1
#
_cell.length_a   1.000
_cell.length_b   1.000
_cell.length_c   1.000
_cell.angle_alpha   90.00
_cell.angle_beta   90.00
_cell.angle_gamma   90.00
#
_symmetry.space_group_name_H-M   'P 1'
#
loop_
_entity.id
_entity.type
_entity.pdbx_description
1 polymer ?
#
loop_
_entity_poly.entity_id
_entity_poly.type
_entity_poly.pdbx_seq_one_letter_code
_entity_poly.pdbx_strand_id
1 'polypeptide(L)'
;DSTMSTSSEIVSLTLDLLQHHKDGNTYLVLALMPNFRISSLPLIHFVFGLTLFKLGRIGGALREVSLSIELEDDLEEREKYIRHLMKFFKKLGMLDEAVSCFGEIIEMKQQLGRIDEAQRESFNKLVECKEEIPPLHIQAENYSQSVELPSPSLSSKCIQIHKYIQTSIQCLQESKTTSEVLNPIFHAIILMGPNYLFGDLLYHEAILYAFLENDLLSFPEIDYRMGPKTLLSQLKTWSYKSITSPKSILLICETFVKHKTIRGYINYFKKNYELAIEDFQWVNRFVAGVKAKLRLAAGNIFLSKSTERVALMYTCLSYIQVPSSNEVQLQSTLSRMSYLDYSFPQEFLSGRLGNFFLCCGKVYERLSYTRGSWIKIENENSMQANFAFKYDSDAIIEMVRKYILVTTSSLPDDPIVLQAYDRILWGILLHGGLHLNCLWFFITLKNYFLLELDYGPLQVTKEHDIRLFDDEDVLGKYENGWELIFQAWELEKEMLYLEKKQATLHSLWEYPRTNKFLLPKIFEYESTLLMVEATFDGGTDESFARCLKYLVKPMLKTCLNKIKGANVFEENTEKSKDFVRLWFASYRDIYGVWPDIV
;
A
#
# COMPACT_ATOMS: atom_id res chain seq x y z
N ASP A 1 13.47 16.42 -20.29
CA ASP A 1 14.34 15.80 -21.31
C ASP A 1 13.77 14.48 -21.85
N SER A 2 12.63 14.52 -22.53
CA SER A 2 12.14 13.39 -23.34
C SER A 2 12.58 13.64 -24.78
N THR A 3 13.72 13.09 -25.18
CA THR A 3 14.07 12.96 -26.59
C THR A 3 12.94 12.21 -27.27
N MET A 4 12.19 12.86 -28.17
CA MET A 4 11.28 12.14 -29.06
C MET A 4 12.13 11.10 -29.81
N SER A 5 11.96 9.83 -29.43
CA SER A 5 12.58 8.71 -30.08
C SER A 5 12.35 8.83 -31.59
N THR A 6 13.40 8.69 -32.37
CA THR A 6 13.28 8.76 -33.83
C THR A 6 12.32 7.69 -34.30
N SER A 7 11.60 7.91 -35.42
CA SER A 7 10.65 6.92 -35.95
C SER A 7 11.29 5.54 -36.17
N SER A 8 12.60 5.49 -36.43
CA SER A 8 13.37 4.25 -36.55
C SER A 8 13.53 3.48 -35.24
N GLU A 9 13.67 4.18 -34.11
CA GLU A 9 13.79 3.55 -32.78
C GLU A 9 12.46 2.94 -32.34
N ILE A 10 11.35 3.64 -32.56
CA ILE A 10 10.00 3.12 -32.25
C ILE A 10 9.72 1.86 -33.07
N VAL A 11 10.08 1.84 -34.36
CA VAL A 11 9.91 0.66 -35.21
C VAL A 11 10.76 -0.51 -34.72
N SER A 12 12.03 -0.28 -34.37
CA SER A 12 12.90 -1.33 -33.81
C SER A 12 12.32 -1.91 -32.52
N LEU A 13 11.96 -1.04 -31.56
CA LEU A 13 11.38 -1.47 -30.29
C LEU A 13 10.07 -2.24 -30.50
N THR A 14 9.26 -1.84 -31.47
CA THR A 14 7.99 -2.53 -31.80
C THR A 14 8.25 -3.92 -32.36
N LEU A 15 9.26 -4.08 -33.21
CA LEU A 15 9.66 -5.39 -33.72
C LEU A 15 10.18 -6.30 -32.60
N ASP A 16 11.00 -5.75 -31.70
CA ASP A 16 11.53 -6.48 -30.53
C ASP A 16 10.38 -6.93 -29.61
N LEU A 17 9.43 -6.03 -29.32
CA LEU A 17 8.22 -6.34 -28.56
C LEU A 17 7.44 -7.51 -29.15
N LEU A 18 7.18 -7.47 -30.47
CA LEU A 18 6.44 -8.51 -31.17
C LEU A 18 7.21 -9.83 -31.20
N GLN A 19 8.52 -9.79 -31.34
CA GLN A 19 9.37 -10.98 -31.31
C GLN A 19 9.34 -11.63 -29.92
N HIS A 20 9.57 -10.86 -28.86
CA HIS A 20 9.51 -11.37 -27.49
C HIS A 20 8.13 -11.94 -27.14
N HIS A 21 7.04 -11.32 -27.60
CA HIS A 21 5.69 -11.86 -27.41
C HIS A 21 5.50 -13.22 -28.12
N LYS A 22 5.98 -13.35 -29.36
CA LYS A 22 5.93 -14.62 -30.12
C LYS A 22 6.73 -15.72 -29.44
N ASP A 23 7.89 -15.38 -28.89
CA ASP A 23 8.78 -16.30 -28.18
C ASP A 23 8.24 -16.68 -26.78
N GLY A 24 7.16 -16.05 -26.32
CA GLY A 24 6.57 -16.30 -25.00
C GLY A 24 7.32 -15.63 -23.84
N ASN A 25 8.22 -14.70 -24.13
CA ASN A 25 9.02 -13.98 -23.14
C ASN A 25 8.21 -12.86 -22.46
N THR A 26 7.22 -13.23 -21.65
CA THR A 26 6.25 -12.31 -21.03
C THR A 26 6.88 -11.20 -20.20
N TYR A 27 7.94 -11.48 -19.44
CA TYR A 27 8.62 -10.48 -18.60
C TYR A 27 9.47 -9.48 -19.40
N LEU A 28 10.08 -9.92 -20.51
CA LEU A 28 10.75 -8.99 -21.44
C LEU A 28 9.74 -8.05 -22.11
N VAL A 29 8.57 -8.59 -22.50
CA VAL A 29 7.47 -7.78 -23.02
C VAL A 29 7.05 -6.72 -22.00
N LEU A 30 6.87 -7.08 -20.71
CA LEU A 30 6.56 -6.10 -19.66
C LEU A 30 7.64 -5.03 -19.50
N ALA A 31 8.91 -5.41 -19.52
CA ALA A 31 9.99 -4.46 -19.31
C ALA A 31 10.16 -3.45 -20.45
N LEU A 32 9.67 -3.77 -21.65
CA LEU A 32 9.63 -2.82 -22.77
C LEU A 32 8.49 -1.80 -22.64
N MET A 33 7.50 -2.05 -21.79
CA MET A 33 6.27 -1.25 -21.71
C MET A 33 6.48 0.24 -21.37
N PRO A 34 7.41 0.65 -20.48
CA PRO A 34 7.69 2.06 -20.23
C PRO A 34 8.07 2.85 -21.49
N ASN A 35 8.66 2.19 -22.50
CA ASN A 35 9.04 2.83 -23.77
C ASN A 35 7.83 3.17 -24.66
N PHE A 36 6.63 2.65 -24.34
CA PHE A 36 5.43 2.76 -25.16
C PHE A 36 4.26 3.46 -24.45
N ARG A 37 4.49 4.15 -23.32
CA ARG A 37 3.44 4.81 -22.53
C ARG A 37 2.53 5.77 -23.31
N ILE A 38 3.04 6.34 -24.41
CA ILE A 38 2.34 7.32 -25.26
C ILE A 38 2.16 6.76 -26.69
N SER A 39 2.31 5.45 -26.87
CA SER A 39 2.08 4.84 -28.18
C SER A 39 0.62 5.01 -28.57
N SER A 40 0.36 5.43 -29.81
CA SER A 40 -0.99 5.42 -30.38
C SER A 40 -1.25 4.15 -31.21
N LEU A 41 -0.32 3.18 -31.21
CA LEU A 41 -0.41 1.97 -32.02
C LEU A 41 -1.28 0.91 -31.32
N PRO A 42 -2.46 0.54 -31.87
CA PRO A 42 -3.40 -0.38 -31.22
C PRO A 42 -2.79 -1.75 -30.91
N LEU A 43 -1.98 -2.27 -31.82
CA LEU A 43 -1.33 -3.57 -31.70
C LEU A 43 -0.42 -3.68 -30.47
N ILE A 44 0.24 -2.58 -30.09
CA ILE A 44 1.16 -2.55 -28.94
C ILE A 44 0.37 -2.74 -27.64
N HIS A 45 -0.70 -1.96 -27.48
CA HIS A 45 -1.64 -2.13 -26.36
C HIS A 45 -2.25 -3.54 -26.36
N PHE A 46 -2.50 -4.13 -27.53
CA PHE A 46 -3.12 -5.46 -27.60
C PHE A 46 -2.15 -6.53 -27.11
N VAL A 47 -0.89 -6.45 -27.50
CA VAL A 47 0.20 -7.33 -27.04
C VAL A 47 0.43 -7.20 -25.53
N PHE A 48 0.37 -5.98 -24.99
CA PHE A 48 0.43 -5.77 -23.54
C PHE A 48 -0.78 -6.35 -22.84
N GLY A 49 -1.98 -6.10 -23.35
CA GLY A 49 -3.23 -6.66 -22.82
C GLY A 49 -3.20 -8.18 -22.72
N LEU A 50 -2.71 -8.87 -23.77
CA LEU A 50 -2.54 -10.32 -23.75
C LEU A 50 -1.47 -10.78 -22.74
N THR A 51 -0.34 -10.07 -22.67
CA THR A 51 0.75 -10.39 -21.74
C THR A 51 0.33 -10.21 -20.28
N LEU A 52 -0.33 -9.09 -19.97
CA LEU A 52 -0.87 -8.79 -18.66
C LEU A 52 -1.91 -9.84 -18.24
N PHE A 53 -2.79 -10.25 -19.16
CA PHE A 53 -3.77 -11.28 -18.88
C PHE A 53 -3.12 -12.62 -18.50
N LYS A 54 -2.10 -13.06 -19.26
CA LYS A 54 -1.32 -14.27 -18.98
C LYS A 54 -0.56 -14.24 -17.65
N LEU A 55 -0.23 -13.04 -17.18
CA LEU A 55 0.43 -12.87 -15.88
C LEU A 55 -0.58 -12.81 -14.73
N GLY A 56 -1.89 -12.74 -15.04
CA GLY A 56 -2.97 -12.61 -14.09
C GLY A 56 -3.41 -11.17 -13.81
N ARG A 57 -2.80 -10.15 -14.46
CA ARG A 57 -3.03 -8.72 -14.21
C ARG A 57 -4.29 -8.25 -14.93
N ILE A 58 -5.44 -8.72 -14.45
CA ILE A 58 -6.73 -8.60 -15.13
C ILE A 58 -7.12 -7.13 -15.39
N GLY A 59 -7.01 -6.25 -14.39
CA GLY A 59 -7.37 -4.83 -14.55
C GLY A 59 -6.55 -4.14 -15.65
N GLY A 60 -5.22 -4.29 -15.59
CA GLY A 60 -4.33 -3.79 -16.64
C GLY A 60 -4.60 -4.40 -18.00
N ALA A 61 -4.82 -5.72 -18.06
CA ALA A 61 -5.14 -6.42 -19.30
C ALA A 61 -6.40 -5.88 -19.99
N LEU A 62 -7.48 -5.72 -19.23
CA LEU A 62 -8.75 -5.20 -19.75
C LEU A 62 -8.60 -3.76 -20.24
N ARG A 63 -7.87 -2.92 -19.49
CA ARG A 63 -7.57 -1.54 -19.89
C ARG A 63 -6.82 -1.50 -21.23
N GLU A 64 -5.71 -2.23 -21.35
CA GLU A 64 -4.88 -2.20 -22.56
C GLU A 64 -5.64 -2.74 -23.78
N VAL A 65 -6.42 -3.83 -23.64
CA VAL A 65 -7.27 -4.30 -24.75
C VAL A 65 -8.35 -3.28 -25.12
N SER A 66 -8.94 -2.59 -24.14
CA SER A 66 -9.94 -1.54 -24.40
C SER A 66 -9.32 -0.38 -25.18
N LEU A 67 -8.12 0.06 -24.80
CA LEU A 67 -7.36 1.07 -25.54
C LEU A 67 -7.06 0.61 -26.98
N SER A 68 -6.70 -0.66 -27.20
CA SER A 68 -6.55 -1.19 -28.56
C SER A 68 -7.82 -1.09 -29.38
N ILE A 69 -8.98 -1.39 -28.80
CA ILE A 69 -10.28 -1.32 -29.49
C ILE A 69 -10.61 0.13 -29.85
N GLU A 70 -10.39 1.06 -28.92
CA GLU A 70 -10.66 2.49 -29.11
C GLU A 70 -9.75 3.13 -30.16
N LEU A 71 -8.48 2.73 -30.21
CA LEU A 71 -7.48 3.28 -31.12
C LEU A 71 -7.49 2.66 -32.53
N GLU A 72 -8.08 1.48 -32.71
CA GLU A 72 -8.05 0.76 -33.99
C GLU A 72 -9.10 1.26 -34.96
N ASP A 73 -8.69 1.86 -36.07
CA ASP A 73 -9.61 2.37 -37.09
C ASP A 73 -10.12 1.27 -38.04
N ASP A 74 -9.36 0.18 -38.24
CA ASP A 74 -9.79 -0.93 -39.09
C ASP A 74 -10.83 -1.81 -38.39
N LEU A 75 -12.02 -1.93 -38.99
CA LEU A 75 -13.13 -2.65 -38.37
C LEU A 75 -12.87 -4.16 -38.25
N GLU A 76 -12.07 -4.77 -39.15
CA GLU A 76 -11.77 -6.21 -39.09
C GLU A 76 -10.78 -6.52 -37.95
N GLU A 77 -9.73 -5.73 -37.77
CA GLU A 77 -8.82 -5.86 -36.62
C GLU A 77 -9.48 -5.43 -35.30
N ARG A 78 -10.34 -4.40 -35.30
CA ARG A 78 -11.12 -4.03 -34.11
C ARG A 78 -12.04 -5.17 -33.67
N GLU A 79 -12.72 -5.85 -34.60
CA GLU A 79 -13.54 -7.04 -34.30
C GLU A 79 -12.70 -8.13 -33.61
N LYS A 80 -11.47 -8.35 -34.08
CA LYS A 80 -10.55 -9.34 -33.50
C LYS A 80 -10.16 -8.97 -32.06
N TYR A 81 -9.92 -7.70 -31.75
CA TYR A 81 -9.64 -7.26 -30.37
C TYR A 81 -10.86 -7.44 -29.46
N ILE A 82 -12.07 -7.05 -29.92
CA ILE A 82 -13.32 -7.26 -29.16
C ILE A 82 -13.56 -8.75 -28.90
N ARG A 83 -13.26 -9.64 -29.87
CA ARG A 83 -13.32 -11.10 -29.66
C ARG A 83 -12.37 -11.58 -28.56
N HIS A 84 -11.21 -10.96 -28.38
CA HIS A 84 -10.30 -11.30 -27.29
C HIS A 84 -10.79 -10.76 -25.95
N LEU A 85 -11.31 -9.53 -25.92
CA LEU A 85 -11.95 -8.96 -24.72
C LEU A 85 -13.12 -9.85 -24.25
N MET A 86 -13.97 -10.30 -25.17
CA MET A 86 -15.04 -11.25 -24.89
C MET A 86 -14.51 -12.57 -24.31
N LYS A 87 -13.39 -13.10 -24.83
CA LYS A 87 -12.73 -14.29 -24.24
C LYS A 87 -12.24 -14.03 -22.82
N PHE A 88 -11.73 -12.83 -22.53
CA PHE A 88 -11.31 -12.45 -21.18
C PHE A 88 -12.49 -12.42 -20.23
N PHE A 89 -13.57 -11.70 -20.56
CA PHE A 89 -14.79 -11.65 -19.74
C PHE A 89 -15.38 -13.04 -19.50
N LYS A 90 -15.42 -13.90 -20.52
CA LYS A 90 -15.84 -15.29 -20.37
C LYS A 90 -14.96 -16.07 -19.38
N LYS A 91 -13.63 -15.94 -19.46
CA LYS A 91 -12.69 -16.58 -18.52
C LYS A 91 -12.87 -16.08 -17.08
N LEU A 92 -13.29 -14.84 -16.91
CA LEU A 92 -13.53 -14.21 -15.59
C LEU A 92 -14.93 -14.52 -15.02
N GLY A 93 -15.81 -15.20 -15.77
CA GLY A 93 -17.21 -15.43 -15.38
C GLY A 93 -18.12 -14.22 -15.55
N MET A 94 -17.64 -13.16 -16.20
CA MET A 94 -18.36 -11.91 -16.48
C MET A 94 -19.17 -12.07 -17.77
N LEU A 95 -20.25 -12.86 -17.70
CA LEU A 95 -21.01 -13.26 -18.89
C LEU A 95 -21.80 -12.09 -19.50
N ASP A 96 -22.29 -11.16 -18.70
CA ASP A 96 -23.07 -10.01 -19.18
C ASP A 96 -22.20 -9.07 -20.01
N GLU A 97 -20.98 -8.79 -19.57
CA GLU A 97 -19.98 -8.01 -20.30
C GLU A 97 -19.55 -8.72 -21.59
N ALA A 98 -19.38 -10.06 -21.54
CA ALA A 98 -19.10 -10.85 -22.74
C ALA A 98 -20.24 -10.77 -23.77
N VAL A 99 -21.50 -10.76 -23.33
CA VAL A 99 -22.67 -10.56 -24.20
C VAL A 99 -22.68 -9.14 -24.79
N SER A 100 -22.30 -8.13 -24.02
CA SER A 100 -22.17 -6.75 -24.51
C SER A 100 -21.17 -6.65 -25.66
N CYS A 101 -19.99 -7.28 -25.54
CA CYS A 101 -19.00 -7.35 -26.63
C CYS A 101 -19.56 -8.04 -27.87
N PHE A 102 -20.40 -9.07 -27.70
CA PHE A 102 -21.03 -9.75 -28.84
C PHE A 102 -22.04 -8.86 -29.56
N GLY A 103 -22.81 -8.05 -28.80
CA GLY A 103 -23.69 -7.03 -29.35
C GLY A 103 -22.93 -6.05 -30.24
N GLU A 104 -21.80 -5.53 -29.75
CA GLU A 104 -20.94 -4.61 -30.50
C GLU A 104 -20.40 -5.22 -31.81
N ILE A 105 -19.97 -6.49 -31.80
CA ILE A 105 -19.55 -7.21 -33.01
C ILE A 105 -20.69 -7.32 -34.02
N ILE A 106 -21.92 -7.61 -33.57
CA ILE A 106 -23.08 -7.69 -34.47
C ILE A 106 -23.35 -6.34 -35.11
N GLU A 107 -23.35 -5.26 -34.33
CA GLU A 107 -23.55 -3.89 -34.82
C GLU A 107 -22.49 -3.52 -35.87
N MET A 108 -21.21 -3.82 -35.62
CA MET A 108 -20.13 -3.61 -36.58
C MET A 108 -20.33 -4.41 -37.88
N LYS A 109 -20.72 -5.69 -37.79
CA LYS A 109 -20.95 -6.54 -38.97
C LYS A 109 -22.15 -6.14 -39.80
N GLN A 110 -23.19 -5.61 -39.15
CA GLN A 110 -24.34 -5.03 -39.82
C GLN A 110 -23.92 -3.80 -40.64
N GLN A 111 -23.01 -2.96 -40.12
CA GLN A 111 -22.44 -1.83 -40.87
C GLN A 111 -21.63 -2.27 -42.09
N LEU A 112 -20.99 -3.45 -42.03
CA LEU A 112 -20.21 -4.04 -43.13
C LEU A 112 -21.01 -4.90 -44.11
N GLY A 113 -22.32 -5.11 -43.88
CA GLY A 113 -23.20 -5.90 -44.76
C GLY A 113 -22.87 -7.41 -44.79
N ARG A 114 -22.16 -7.93 -43.78
CA ARG A 114 -21.71 -9.33 -43.70
C ARG A 114 -22.28 -10.00 -42.45
N ILE A 115 -23.53 -10.46 -42.51
CA ILE A 115 -24.10 -11.32 -41.46
C ILE A 115 -23.85 -12.77 -41.86
N ASP A 116 -23.06 -13.48 -41.06
CA ASP A 116 -22.86 -14.93 -41.21
C ASP A 116 -23.54 -15.64 -40.03
N GLU A 117 -24.57 -16.43 -40.31
CA GLU A 117 -25.40 -17.12 -39.31
C GLU A 117 -24.64 -18.25 -38.58
N ALA A 118 -23.45 -18.63 -39.06
CA ALA A 118 -22.63 -19.71 -38.50
C ALA A 118 -21.94 -19.36 -37.16
N GLN A 119 -21.98 -18.11 -36.70
CA GLN A 119 -21.23 -17.68 -35.51
C GLN A 119 -21.98 -17.87 -34.17
N ARG A 120 -23.29 -18.17 -34.21
CA ARG A 120 -24.11 -18.45 -33.03
C ARG A 120 -23.77 -19.78 -32.33
N GLU A 121 -23.14 -20.73 -33.03
CA GLU A 121 -22.97 -22.11 -32.55
C GLU A 121 -21.63 -22.37 -31.81
N SER A 122 -20.66 -21.45 -31.91
CA SER A 122 -19.33 -21.57 -31.27
C SER A 122 -19.34 -21.23 -29.75
N PHE A 123 -20.51 -20.93 -29.18
CA PHE A 123 -20.65 -20.40 -27.82
C PHE A 123 -20.39 -21.42 -26.69
N ASN A 124 -20.55 -22.73 -26.97
CA ASN A 124 -20.79 -23.73 -25.91
C ASN A 124 -19.62 -24.62 -25.46
N LYS A 125 -18.36 -24.29 -25.75
CA LYS A 125 -17.23 -24.97 -25.09
C LYS A 125 -16.16 -23.99 -24.67
N LEU A 126 -15.94 -23.85 -23.37
CA LEU A 126 -14.61 -23.72 -22.77
C LEU A 126 -14.68 -23.75 -21.24
N VAL A 127 -13.68 -24.44 -20.70
CA VAL A 127 -13.45 -24.84 -19.32
C VAL A 127 -12.76 -23.71 -18.53
N GLU A 128 -12.97 -23.72 -17.23
CA GLU A 128 -12.29 -22.92 -16.21
C GLU A 128 -10.76 -22.98 -16.37
N CYS A 129 -10.13 -21.82 -16.56
CA CYS A 129 -8.70 -21.65 -16.37
C CYS A 129 -8.51 -20.66 -15.22
N LYS A 130 -8.23 -21.18 -14.03
CA LYS A 130 -7.54 -20.41 -13.00
C LYS A 130 -6.06 -20.56 -13.29
N GLU A 131 -5.45 -19.59 -13.96
CA GLU A 131 -3.98 -19.50 -13.96
C GLU A 131 -3.58 -19.14 -12.52
N GLU A 132 -2.95 -20.08 -11.82
CA GLU A 132 -2.41 -19.83 -10.48
C GLU A 132 -1.31 -18.78 -10.59
N ILE A 133 -1.53 -17.62 -9.97
CA ILE A 133 -0.55 -16.55 -9.95
C ILE A 133 0.58 -16.98 -9.01
N PRO A 134 1.83 -17.08 -9.48
CA PRO A 134 2.92 -17.59 -8.67
C PRO A 134 3.24 -16.65 -7.49
N PRO A 135 3.81 -17.16 -6.39
CA PRO A 135 4.30 -16.36 -5.27
C PRO A 135 5.21 -15.19 -5.69
N LEU A 136 5.19 -14.06 -4.96
CA LEU A 136 5.96 -12.86 -5.33
C LEU A 136 7.46 -13.09 -5.50
N HIS A 137 8.11 -13.92 -4.67
CA HIS A 137 9.53 -14.20 -4.82
C HIS A 137 9.83 -14.96 -6.12
N ILE A 138 8.92 -15.85 -6.57
CA ILE A 138 9.04 -16.56 -7.85
C ILE A 138 8.80 -15.58 -9.01
N GLN A 139 7.80 -14.70 -8.91
CA GLN A 139 7.60 -13.63 -9.89
C GLN A 139 8.85 -12.75 -10.02
N ALA A 140 9.41 -12.32 -8.89
CA ALA A 140 10.63 -11.51 -8.83
C ALA A 140 11.84 -12.26 -9.43
N GLU A 141 12.01 -13.55 -9.14
CA GLU A 141 13.08 -14.36 -9.71
C GLU A 141 12.94 -14.46 -11.23
N ASN A 142 11.76 -14.80 -11.74
CA ASN A 142 11.49 -14.89 -13.17
C ASN A 142 11.69 -13.54 -13.88
N TYR A 143 11.27 -12.44 -13.25
CA TYR A 143 11.51 -11.10 -13.76
C TYR A 143 13.02 -10.79 -13.79
N SER A 144 13.73 -11.10 -12.71
CA SER A 144 15.17 -10.83 -12.57
C SER A 144 16.06 -11.59 -13.56
N GLN A 145 15.59 -12.74 -14.05
CA GLN A 145 16.24 -13.50 -15.13
C GLN A 145 16.16 -12.77 -16.48
N SER A 146 15.13 -11.93 -16.65
CA SER A 146 14.87 -11.19 -17.88
C SER A 146 15.46 -9.78 -17.84
N VAL A 147 15.28 -9.07 -16.71
CA VAL A 147 15.62 -7.64 -16.56
C VAL A 147 16.14 -7.35 -15.16
N GLU A 148 17.06 -6.38 -15.05
CA GLU A 148 17.57 -5.94 -13.76
C GLU A 148 16.43 -5.36 -12.89
N LEU A 149 16.32 -5.86 -11.65
CA LEU A 149 15.32 -5.35 -10.72
C LEU A 149 15.67 -3.92 -10.30
N PRO A 150 14.66 -3.05 -10.08
CA PRO A 150 14.90 -1.75 -9.47
C PRO A 150 15.66 -1.90 -8.15
N SER A 151 16.60 -1.00 -7.86
CA SER A 151 17.33 -1.01 -6.60
C SER A 151 17.20 0.37 -5.95
N PRO A 152 16.56 0.48 -4.77
CA PRO A 152 15.97 -0.61 -3.96
C PRO A 152 14.60 -1.08 -4.48
N SER A 153 14.25 -2.36 -4.26
CA SER A 153 12.93 -2.95 -4.63
C SER A 153 12.39 -3.94 -3.61
N LEU A 154 11.07 -4.04 -3.53
CA LEU A 154 10.38 -5.09 -2.79
C LEU A 154 10.69 -6.47 -3.38
N SER A 155 10.82 -6.56 -4.71
CA SER A 155 11.19 -7.79 -5.42
C SER A 155 12.51 -8.37 -4.92
N SER A 156 13.58 -7.56 -4.93
CA SER A 156 14.91 -8.02 -4.45
C SER A 156 14.87 -8.42 -2.98
N LYS A 157 14.09 -7.70 -2.17
CA LYS A 157 13.87 -7.99 -0.75
C LYS A 157 13.12 -9.31 -0.54
N CYS A 158 12.10 -9.62 -1.35
CA CYS A 158 11.37 -10.90 -1.29
C CYS A 158 12.29 -12.09 -1.60
N ILE A 159 13.13 -11.99 -2.63
CA ILE A 159 14.12 -13.01 -2.98
C ILE A 159 15.10 -13.22 -1.82
N GLN A 160 15.62 -12.12 -1.25
CA GLN A 160 16.57 -12.18 -0.14
C GLN A 160 15.97 -12.84 1.11
N ILE A 161 14.74 -12.47 1.47
CA ILE A 161 14.03 -13.06 2.61
C ILE A 161 13.77 -14.54 2.38
N HIS A 162 13.25 -14.92 1.21
CA HIS A 162 13.01 -16.31 0.87
C HIS A 162 14.29 -17.14 1.01
N LYS A 163 15.41 -16.66 0.47
CA LYS A 163 16.72 -17.31 0.58
C LYS A 163 17.16 -17.48 2.03
N TYR A 164 16.99 -16.45 2.88
CA TYR A 164 17.32 -16.54 4.30
C TYR A 164 16.47 -17.57 5.03
N ILE A 165 15.17 -17.62 4.76
CA ILE A 165 14.26 -18.58 5.38
C ILE A 165 14.60 -20.02 4.94
N GLN A 166 14.76 -20.27 3.63
CA GLN A 166 15.12 -21.60 3.13
C GLN A 166 16.46 -22.10 3.68
N THR A 167 17.48 -21.22 3.73
CA THR A 167 18.79 -21.56 4.33
C THR A 167 18.65 -21.96 5.79
N SER A 168 17.80 -21.25 6.54
CA SER A 168 17.59 -21.53 7.97
C SER A 168 16.83 -22.85 8.18
N ILE A 169 15.78 -23.09 7.38
CA ILE A 169 14.99 -24.32 7.44
C ILE A 169 15.86 -25.54 7.10
N GLN A 170 16.66 -25.46 6.04
CA GLN A 170 17.59 -26.52 5.68
C GLN A 170 18.55 -26.83 6.85
N CYS A 171 19.12 -25.79 7.49
CA CYS A 171 20.03 -26.01 8.61
C CYS A 171 19.33 -26.57 9.87
N LEU A 172 18.07 -26.17 10.12
CA LEU A 172 17.24 -26.72 11.20
C LEU A 172 16.98 -28.22 10.97
N GLN A 173 16.64 -28.61 9.74
CA GLN A 173 16.37 -30.00 9.37
C GLN A 173 17.63 -30.88 9.44
N GLU A 174 18.78 -30.34 9.04
CA GLU A 174 20.09 -31.01 9.14
C GLU A 174 20.61 -31.11 10.59
N SER A 175 19.85 -30.59 11.58
CA SER A 175 20.22 -30.60 13.01
C SER A 175 21.59 -29.97 13.29
N LYS A 176 21.99 -28.97 12.49
CA LYS A 176 23.21 -28.21 12.73
C LYS A 176 23.06 -27.44 14.04
N THR A 177 23.96 -27.65 15.00
CA THR A 177 23.93 -27.03 16.33
C THR A 177 24.52 -25.62 16.37
N THR A 178 24.78 -24.99 15.22
CA THR A 178 25.47 -23.70 15.17
C THR A 178 24.48 -22.55 15.36
N SER A 179 24.85 -21.56 16.19
CA SER A 179 24.09 -20.29 16.33
C SER A 179 23.87 -19.55 15.00
N GLU A 180 24.53 -19.98 13.92
CA GLU A 180 24.38 -19.44 12.57
C GLU A 180 22.96 -19.65 12.01
N VAL A 181 22.22 -20.66 12.48
CA VAL A 181 20.84 -20.94 12.03
C VAL A 181 19.89 -19.76 12.27
N LEU A 182 20.05 -19.05 13.38
CA LEU A 182 19.17 -17.94 13.77
C LEU A 182 19.50 -16.63 13.05
N ASN A 183 20.70 -16.50 12.50
CA ASN A 183 21.14 -15.24 11.88
C ASN A 183 20.31 -14.91 10.63
N PRO A 184 20.11 -15.82 9.65
CA PRO A 184 19.29 -15.51 8.48
C PRO A 184 17.81 -15.26 8.85
N ILE A 185 17.23 -16.01 9.80
CA ILE A 185 15.86 -15.73 10.31
C ILE A 185 15.78 -14.30 10.87
N PHE A 186 16.72 -13.92 11.72
CA PHE A 186 16.77 -12.57 12.28
C PHE A 186 16.91 -11.51 11.19
N HIS A 187 17.80 -11.71 10.21
CA HIS A 187 17.96 -10.78 9.09
C HIS A 187 16.69 -10.67 8.24
N ALA A 188 15.99 -11.77 7.99
CA ALA A 188 14.71 -11.78 7.29
C ALA A 188 13.66 -10.94 8.05
N ILE A 189 13.56 -11.07 9.37
CA ILE A 189 12.65 -10.28 10.21
C ILE A 189 13.02 -8.79 10.17
N ILE A 190 14.31 -8.46 10.26
CA ILE A 190 14.79 -7.08 10.20
C ILE A 190 14.50 -6.40 8.86
N LEU A 191 14.44 -7.17 7.77
CA LEU A 191 14.03 -6.62 6.48
C LEU A 191 12.56 -6.21 6.48
N MET A 192 11.68 -6.83 7.27
CA MET A 192 10.22 -6.57 7.27
C MET A 192 9.60 -6.79 5.88
N GLY A 193 9.71 -8.01 5.34
CA GLY A 193 9.00 -8.38 4.12
C GLY A 193 7.59 -8.95 4.38
N PRO A 194 6.91 -9.37 3.30
CA PRO A 194 5.60 -10.00 3.39
C PRO A 194 5.56 -11.21 4.32
N ASN A 195 4.49 -11.34 5.11
CA ASN A 195 4.36 -12.42 6.09
C ASN A 195 4.37 -13.80 5.41
N TYR A 196 3.69 -13.99 4.28
CA TYR A 196 3.60 -15.31 3.64
C TYR A 196 4.97 -16.00 3.40
N LEU A 197 6.06 -15.24 3.23
CA LEU A 197 7.43 -15.76 3.08
C LEU A 197 7.94 -16.52 4.32
N PHE A 198 7.32 -16.31 5.47
CA PHE A 198 7.63 -16.95 6.74
C PHE A 198 6.70 -18.13 7.04
N GLY A 199 5.76 -18.47 6.14
CA GLY A 199 4.83 -19.59 6.31
C GLY A 199 5.55 -20.93 6.53
N ASP A 200 6.58 -21.22 5.72
CA ASP A 200 7.40 -22.43 5.86
C ASP A 200 8.14 -22.48 7.20
N LEU A 201 8.56 -21.32 7.72
CA LEU A 201 9.21 -21.24 9.02
C LEU A 201 8.25 -21.64 10.13
N LEU A 202 6.99 -21.20 10.04
CA LEU A 202 5.94 -21.55 10.99
C LEU A 202 5.60 -23.05 10.94
N TYR A 203 5.63 -23.67 9.76
CA TYR A 203 5.49 -25.13 9.65
C TYR A 203 6.55 -25.89 10.46
N HIS A 204 7.74 -25.31 10.62
CA HIS A 204 8.85 -25.86 11.42
C HIS A 204 8.98 -25.24 12.83
N GLU A 205 7.91 -24.60 13.34
CA GLU A 205 7.91 -23.87 14.62
C GLU A 205 8.40 -24.73 15.80
N ALA A 206 7.95 -25.99 15.90
CA ALA A 206 8.34 -26.88 17.00
C ALA A 206 9.85 -27.17 17.03
N ILE A 207 10.46 -27.39 15.86
CA ILE A 207 11.91 -27.61 15.72
C ILE A 207 12.65 -26.33 16.06
N LEU A 208 12.15 -25.18 15.60
CA LEU A 208 12.73 -23.89 15.92
C LEU A 208 12.71 -23.60 17.43
N TYR A 209 11.62 -23.87 18.14
CA TYR A 209 11.58 -23.69 19.60
C TYR A 209 12.52 -24.64 20.33
N ALA A 210 12.57 -25.91 19.94
CA ALA A 210 13.53 -26.86 20.50
C ALA A 210 14.98 -26.39 20.28
N PHE A 211 15.27 -25.80 19.12
CA PHE A 211 16.57 -25.20 18.83
C PHE A 211 16.84 -23.99 19.73
N LEU A 212 15.89 -23.06 19.89
CA LEU A 212 16.03 -21.90 20.78
C LEU A 212 16.30 -22.36 22.23
N GLU A 213 15.57 -23.36 22.72
CA GLU A 213 15.79 -23.92 24.06
C GLU A 213 17.18 -24.56 24.20
N ASN A 214 17.63 -25.32 23.21
CA ASN A 214 18.96 -25.93 23.22
C ASN A 214 20.09 -24.89 23.15
N ASP A 215 19.93 -23.84 22.33
CA ASP A 215 20.90 -22.74 22.22
C ASP A 215 21.05 -22.00 23.57
N LEU A 216 19.97 -21.89 24.35
CA LEU A 216 20.01 -21.33 25.71
C LEU A 216 20.78 -22.20 26.72
N LEU A 217 20.83 -23.53 26.53
CA LEU A 217 21.63 -24.41 27.39
C LEU A 217 23.13 -24.11 27.32
N SER A 218 23.58 -23.36 26.30
CA SER A 218 24.96 -22.86 26.20
C SER A 218 25.30 -21.79 27.25
N PHE A 219 24.28 -21.23 27.92
CA PHE A 219 24.41 -20.16 28.92
C PHE A 219 23.64 -20.49 30.22
N PRO A 220 23.97 -21.59 30.92
CA PRO A 220 23.24 -22.05 32.10
C PRO A 220 23.25 -21.04 33.27
N GLU A 221 24.19 -20.11 33.27
CA GLU A 221 24.33 -19.05 34.27
C GLU A 221 23.30 -17.91 34.15
N ILE A 222 22.45 -17.91 33.11
CA ILE A 222 21.43 -16.88 32.88
C ILE A 222 20.04 -17.50 32.84
N ASP A 223 19.13 -16.95 33.64
CA ASP A 223 17.71 -17.28 33.53
C ASP A 223 17.07 -16.52 32.36
N TYR A 224 16.53 -17.26 31.39
CA TYR A 224 15.87 -16.71 30.20
C TYR A 224 14.60 -15.89 30.49
N ARG A 225 14.02 -16.07 31.69
CA ARG A 225 12.85 -15.32 32.17
C ARG A 225 13.22 -13.96 32.78
N MET A 226 14.51 -13.66 32.91
CA MET A 226 14.96 -12.41 33.50
C MET A 226 14.46 -11.19 32.71
N GLY A 227 14.02 -10.18 33.45
CA GLY A 227 13.72 -8.88 32.88
C GLY A 227 14.98 -8.20 32.32
N PRO A 228 14.85 -7.30 31.34
CA PRO A 228 15.98 -6.72 30.62
C PRO A 228 16.89 -5.89 31.54
N LYS A 229 16.33 -5.24 32.56
CA LYS A 229 17.08 -4.47 33.57
C LYS A 229 17.97 -5.36 34.44
N THR A 230 17.45 -6.52 34.86
CA THR A 230 18.14 -7.46 35.75
C THR A 230 19.30 -8.12 35.02
N LEU A 231 19.04 -8.62 33.79
CA LEU A 231 20.09 -9.18 32.93
C LEU A 231 21.20 -8.15 32.66
N LEU A 232 20.83 -6.91 32.31
CA LEU A 232 21.80 -5.84 32.08
C LEU A 232 22.67 -5.54 33.31
N SER A 233 22.10 -5.60 34.52
CA SER A 233 22.85 -5.41 35.77
C SER A 233 23.85 -6.54 36.02
N GLN A 234 23.45 -7.78 35.71
CA GLN A 234 24.31 -8.95 35.82
C GLN A 234 25.46 -8.91 34.81
N LEU A 235 25.16 -8.62 33.54
CA LEU A 235 26.18 -8.45 32.49
C LEU A 235 27.16 -7.32 32.79
N LYS A 236 26.66 -6.21 33.34
CA LYS A 236 27.51 -5.10 33.81
C LYS A 236 28.46 -5.60 34.90
N THR A 237 27.94 -6.33 35.88
CA THR A 237 28.76 -6.88 36.97
C THR A 237 29.84 -7.83 36.46
N TRP A 238 29.52 -8.70 35.52
CA TRP A 238 30.48 -9.62 34.90
C TRP A 238 31.53 -8.91 34.06
N SER A 239 31.14 -7.86 33.34
CA SER A 239 32.05 -6.99 32.59
C SER A 239 33.06 -6.30 33.52
N TYR A 240 32.62 -5.75 34.66
CA TYR A 240 33.52 -5.07 35.60
C TYR A 240 34.44 -6.01 36.36
N LYS A 241 33.94 -7.18 36.75
CA LYS A 241 34.73 -8.16 37.52
C LYS A 241 35.69 -8.97 36.64
N SER A 242 35.74 -8.69 35.33
CA SER A 242 36.49 -9.48 34.33
C SER A 242 36.21 -10.98 34.40
N ILE A 243 35.02 -11.36 34.86
CA ILE A 243 34.61 -12.77 35.02
C ILE A 243 34.43 -13.41 33.64
N THR A 244 33.98 -12.61 32.67
CA THR A 244 33.64 -13.08 31.33
C THR A 244 34.25 -12.18 30.28
N SER A 245 34.74 -12.76 29.19
CA SER A 245 35.32 -11.99 28.09
C SER A 245 34.26 -11.05 27.46
N PRO A 246 34.65 -9.85 26.97
CA PRO A 246 33.73 -8.97 26.24
C PRO A 246 33.04 -9.65 25.04
N LYS A 247 33.72 -10.60 24.39
CA LYS A 247 33.17 -11.40 23.29
C LYS A 247 32.04 -12.32 23.76
N SER A 248 32.20 -12.97 24.91
CA SER A 248 31.17 -13.82 25.50
C SER A 248 29.95 -12.99 25.95
N ILE A 249 30.16 -11.82 26.55
CA ILE A 249 29.07 -10.89 26.92
C ILE A 249 28.32 -10.44 25.68
N LEU A 250 29.04 -10.11 24.60
CA LEU A 250 28.44 -9.76 23.32
C LEU A 250 27.61 -10.92 22.77
N LEU A 251 28.17 -12.14 22.74
CA LEU A 251 27.46 -13.33 22.26
C LEU A 251 26.16 -13.58 23.05
N ILE A 252 26.18 -13.45 24.38
CA ILE A 252 24.99 -13.54 25.22
C ILE A 252 23.94 -12.49 24.79
N CYS A 253 24.37 -11.23 24.61
CA CYS A 253 23.47 -10.16 24.18
C CYS A 253 22.84 -10.48 22.81
N GLU A 254 23.64 -10.95 21.86
CA GLU A 254 23.19 -11.34 20.52
C GLU A 254 22.18 -12.47 20.57
N THR A 255 22.47 -13.53 21.33
CA THR A 255 21.57 -14.68 21.49
C THR A 255 20.22 -14.26 22.05
N PHE A 256 20.20 -13.49 23.15
CA PHE A 256 18.94 -13.03 23.74
C PHE A 256 18.13 -12.13 22.80
N VAL A 257 18.79 -11.20 22.10
CA VAL A 257 18.10 -10.32 21.14
C VAL A 257 17.55 -11.12 19.97
N LYS A 258 18.32 -12.06 19.40
CA LYS A 258 17.83 -12.95 18.34
C LYS A 258 16.62 -13.75 18.80
N HIS A 259 16.74 -14.42 19.95
CA HIS A 259 15.68 -15.29 20.48
C HIS A 259 14.39 -14.53 20.72
N LYS A 260 14.45 -13.39 21.43
CA LYS A 260 13.26 -12.57 21.72
C LYS A 260 12.68 -11.93 20.45
N THR A 261 13.51 -11.55 19.48
CA THR A 261 13.02 -11.00 18.20
C THR A 261 12.32 -12.06 17.37
N ILE A 262 12.89 -13.26 17.25
CA ILE A 262 12.30 -14.40 16.52
C ILE A 262 11.00 -14.85 17.20
N ARG A 263 11.02 -15.03 18.53
CA ARG A 263 9.84 -15.40 19.30
C ARG A 263 8.73 -14.34 19.21
N GLY A 264 9.08 -13.06 19.35
CA GLY A 264 8.16 -11.95 19.18
C GLY A 264 7.52 -11.94 17.79
N TYR A 265 8.32 -12.21 16.74
CA TYR A 265 7.81 -12.28 15.37
C TYR A 265 6.89 -13.48 15.15
N ILE A 266 7.23 -14.68 15.65
CA ILE A 266 6.34 -15.86 15.58
C ILE A 266 5.02 -15.58 16.30
N ASN A 267 5.06 -14.97 17.48
CA ASN A 267 3.85 -14.57 18.20
C ASN A 267 3.02 -13.56 17.40
N TYR A 268 3.66 -12.56 16.79
CA TYR A 268 2.99 -11.61 15.91
C TYR A 268 2.32 -12.31 14.72
N PHE A 269 3.04 -13.21 14.06
CA PHE A 269 2.56 -14.00 12.93
C PHE A 269 1.34 -14.85 13.28
N LYS A 270 1.37 -15.49 14.45
CA LYS A 270 0.27 -16.31 14.98
C LYS A 270 -0.88 -15.47 15.56
N LYS A 271 -0.83 -14.15 15.45
CA LYS A 271 -1.80 -13.20 16.01
C LYS A 271 -1.87 -13.21 17.55
N ASN A 272 -0.82 -13.71 18.21
CA ASN A 272 -0.63 -13.62 19.67
C ASN A 272 0.01 -12.27 20.03
N TYR A 273 -0.68 -11.18 19.70
CA TYR A 273 -0.11 -9.83 19.72
C TYR A 273 0.36 -9.37 21.10
N GLU A 274 -0.30 -9.79 22.19
CA GLU A 274 0.13 -9.46 23.56
C GLU A 274 1.52 -10.01 23.88
N LEU A 275 1.76 -11.29 23.56
CA LEU A 275 3.07 -11.93 23.74
C LEU A 275 4.13 -11.31 22.82
N ALA A 276 3.74 -10.94 21.60
CA ALA A 276 4.62 -10.23 20.68
C ALA A 276 5.06 -8.87 21.26
N ILE A 277 4.11 -8.10 21.82
CA ILE A 277 4.39 -6.81 22.47
C ILE A 277 5.39 -7.00 23.61
N GLU A 278 5.19 -8.00 24.47
CA GLU A 278 6.11 -8.27 25.59
C GLU A 278 7.53 -8.53 25.10
N ASP A 279 7.69 -9.39 24.09
CA ASP A 279 8.99 -9.75 23.52
C ASP A 279 9.68 -8.56 22.84
N PHE A 280 8.98 -7.81 21.99
CA PHE A 280 9.57 -6.66 21.32
C PHE A 280 9.85 -5.50 22.26
N GLN A 281 9.05 -5.31 23.32
CA GLN A 281 9.37 -4.34 24.38
C GLN A 281 10.59 -4.78 25.19
N TRP A 282 10.75 -6.08 25.44
CA TRP A 282 11.95 -6.62 26.08
C TRP A 282 13.18 -6.27 25.25
N VAL A 283 13.16 -6.55 23.93
CA VAL A 283 14.26 -6.24 23.00
C VAL A 283 14.60 -4.75 23.03
N ASN A 284 13.60 -3.88 22.88
CA ASN A 284 13.79 -2.43 22.89
C ASN A 284 14.45 -1.92 24.19
N ARG A 285 13.92 -2.33 25.35
CA ARG A 285 14.44 -1.91 26.67
C ARG A 285 15.86 -2.45 26.89
N PHE A 286 16.14 -3.67 26.43
CA PHE A 286 17.45 -4.30 26.57
C PHE A 286 18.49 -3.60 25.69
N VAL A 287 18.23 -3.44 24.39
CA VAL A 287 19.16 -2.81 23.44
C VAL A 287 19.50 -1.38 23.85
N ALA A 288 18.50 -0.57 24.22
CA ALA A 288 18.74 0.79 24.73
C ALA A 288 19.61 0.78 26.00
N GLY A 289 19.36 -0.17 26.91
CA GLY A 289 20.13 -0.35 28.13
C GLY A 289 21.58 -0.78 27.89
N VAL A 290 21.81 -1.70 26.95
CA VAL A 290 23.16 -2.16 26.56
C VAL A 290 23.97 -1.00 25.98
N LYS A 291 23.40 -0.21 25.07
CA LYS A 291 24.03 0.99 24.50
C LYS A 291 24.42 2.00 25.58
N ALA A 292 23.52 2.25 26.53
CA ALA A 292 23.76 3.22 27.61
C ALA A 292 24.81 2.75 28.64
N LYS A 293 24.84 1.45 28.97
CA LYS A 293 25.59 0.97 30.16
C LYS A 293 26.83 0.12 29.86
N LEU A 294 26.87 -0.62 28.76
CA LEU A 294 27.93 -1.61 28.51
C LEU A 294 28.98 -1.16 27.49
N ARG A 295 28.75 -0.06 26.75
CA ARG A 295 29.67 0.47 25.72
C ARG A 295 30.26 -0.65 24.82
N LEU A 296 29.46 -1.67 24.49
CA LEU A 296 29.88 -2.77 23.64
C LEU A 296 30.11 -2.27 22.21
N ALA A 297 30.92 -3.01 21.45
CA ALA A 297 31.44 -2.61 20.14
C ALA A 297 30.35 -2.01 19.23
N ALA A 298 30.60 -0.78 18.78
CA ALA A 298 29.81 -0.15 17.72
C ALA A 298 29.90 -1.01 16.44
N GLY A 299 28.77 -1.20 15.76
CA GLY A 299 28.71 -1.95 14.50
C GLY A 299 28.06 -3.34 14.59
N ASN A 300 27.71 -3.82 15.79
CA ASN A 300 26.95 -5.05 15.92
C ASN A 300 25.51 -4.87 15.39
N ILE A 301 25.10 -5.70 14.43
CA ILE A 301 23.78 -5.55 13.80
C ILE A 301 22.63 -5.85 14.78
N PHE A 302 22.80 -6.80 15.70
CA PHE A 302 21.78 -7.19 16.68
C PHE A 302 21.54 -6.12 17.74
N LEU A 303 22.58 -5.35 18.07
CA LEU A 303 22.52 -4.22 19.00
C LEU A 303 22.41 -2.87 18.27
N SER A 304 22.06 -2.89 16.99
CA SER A 304 21.99 -1.69 16.16
C SER A 304 20.78 -0.81 16.50
N LYS A 305 20.75 0.41 15.95
CA LYS A 305 19.53 1.24 15.97
C LYS A 305 18.44 0.66 15.05
N SER A 306 18.81 -0.09 14.02
CA SER A 306 17.86 -0.74 13.12
C SER A 306 17.05 -1.82 13.83
N THR A 307 17.69 -2.65 14.68
CA THR A 307 16.98 -3.66 15.48
C THR A 307 15.99 -3.03 16.45
N GLU A 308 16.39 -1.95 17.12
CA GLU A 308 15.51 -1.18 18.01
C GLU A 308 14.30 -0.60 17.24
N ARG A 309 14.53 -0.01 16.07
CA ARG A 309 13.46 0.47 15.19
C ARG A 309 12.49 -0.64 14.80
N VAL A 310 13.00 -1.77 14.32
CA VAL A 310 12.16 -2.90 13.87
C VAL A 310 11.36 -3.49 15.02
N ALA A 311 11.97 -3.70 16.19
CA ALA A 311 11.25 -4.15 17.37
C ALA A 311 10.14 -3.15 17.76
N LEU A 312 10.40 -1.84 17.71
CA LEU A 312 9.38 -0.84 18.00
C LEU A 312 8.26 -0.81 16.94
N MET A 313 8.58 -0.98 15.65
CA MET A 313 7.58 -1.08 14.58
C MET A 313 6.68 -2.31 14.77
N TYR A 314 7.23 -3.49 15.08
CA TYR A 314 6.39 -4.66 15.40
C TYR A 314 5.60 -4.50 16.70
N THR A 315 6.14 -3.80 17.70
CA THR A 315 5.37 -3.43 18.91
C THR A 315 4.16 -2.58 18.52
N CYS A 316 4.36 -1.60 17.65
CA CYS A 316 3.31 -0.72 17.13
C CYS A 316 2.25 -1.51 16.35
N LEU A 317 2.66 -2.33 15.38
CA LEU A 317 1.77 -3.17 14.60
C LEU A 317 0.96 -4.12 15.49
N SER A 318 1.58 -4.69 16.52
CA SER A 318 0.88 -5.54 17.49
C SER A 318 -0.15 -4.76 18.31
N TYR A 319 0.18 -3.56 18.79
CA TYR A 319 -0.78 -2.72 19.54
C TYR A 319 -2.01 -2.34 18.71
N ILE A 320 -1.83 -2.04 17.43
CA ILE A 320 -2.93 -1.71 16.52
C ILE A 320 -3.94 -2.86 16.41
N GLN A 321 -3.45 -4.11 16.47
CA GLN A 321 -4.27 -5.30 16.35
C GLN A 321 -4.94 -5.73 17.67
N VAL A 322 -4.52 -5.18 18.81
CA VAL A 322 -5.10 -5.49 20.12
C VAL A 322 -6.24 -4.50 20.41
N PRO A 323 -7.51 -4.95 20.47
CA PRO A 323 -8.64 -4.04 20.68
C PRO A 323 -8.60 -3.30 22.02
N SER A 324 -7.99 -3.91 23.04
CA SER A 324 -7.84 -3.37 24.40
C SER A 324 -6.74 -2.31 24.54
N SER A 325 -5.96 -2.07 23.49
CA SER A 325 -4.92 -1.04 23.49
C SER A 325 -5.52 0.33 23.75
N ASN A 326 -5.07 0.99 24.82
CA ASN A 326 -5.56 2.31 25.17
C ASN A 326 -4.81 3.43 24.45
N GLU A 327 -5.40 4.61 24.42
CA GLU A 327 -4.81 5.80 23.81
C GLU A 327 -3.41 6.11 24.35
N VAL A 328 -3.18 5.93 25.66
CA VAL A 328 -1.89 6.23 26.31
C VAL A 328 -0.76 5.35 25.75
N GLN A 329 -1.02 4.06 25.53
CA GLN A 329 -0.05 3.13 24.96
C GLN A 329 0.30 3.50 23.51
N LEU A 330 -0.70 3.88 22.71
CA LEU A 330 -0.54 4.31 21.33
C LEU A 330 0.29 5.61 21.24
N GLN A 331 -0.07 6.61 22.03
CA GLN A 331 0.68 7.87 22.12
C GLN A 331 2.12 7.64 22.61
N SER A 332 2.31 6.84 23.67
CA SER A 332 3.65 6.54 24.18
C SER A 332 4.52 5.85 23.13
N THR A 333 3.92 4.99 22.31
CA THR A 333 4.62 4.33 21.19
C THR A 333 5.02 5.34 20.12
N LEU A 334 4.12 6.24 19.72
CA LEU A 334 4.42 7.34 18.79
C LEU A 334 5.54 8.25 19.30
N SER A 335 5.48 8.67 20.58
CA SER A 335 6.54 9.48 21.17
C SER A 335 7.88 8.76 21.08
N ARG A 336 7.94 7.47 21.45
CA ARG A 336 9.18 6.68 21.35
C ARG A 336 9.68 6.57 19.91
N MET A 337 8.78 6.38 18.94
CA MET A 337 9.10 6.35 17.52
C MET A 337 9.70 7.67 17.04
N SER A 338 9.20 8.81 17.53
CA SER A 338 9.72 10.14 17.17
C SER A 338 11.12 10.45 17.69
N TYR A 339 11.55 9.80 18.79
CA TYR A 339 12.88 10.00 19.40
C TYR A 339 13.98 9.10 18.83
N LEU A 340 13.66 8.17 17.92
CA LEU A 340 14.67 7.32 17.33
C LEU A 340 15.50 8.11 16.31
N ASP A 341 16.83 7.96 16.34
CA ASP A 341 17.69 8.58 15.32
C ASP A 341 17.56 7.83 13.98
N TYR A 342 17.09 8.52 12.95
CA TYR A 342 16.93 7.98 11.59
C TYR A 342 18.07 8.41 10.67
N SER A 343 18.69 7.45 9.99
CA SER A 343 19.44 7.73 8.77
C SER A 343 18.48 7.55 7.61
N PHE A 344 17.86 8.64 7.16
CA PHE A 344 16.83 8.62 6.11
C PHE A 344 17.25 7.84 4.86
N PRO A 345 18.46 8.04 4.27
CA PRO A 345 18.87 7.29 3.08
C PRO A 345 19.00 5.79 3.33
N GLN A 346 19.59 5.38 4.46
CA GLN A 346 19.77 3.96 4.77
C GLN A 346 18.45 3.25 5.05
N GLU A 347 17.53 3.92 5.74
CA GLU A 347 16.22 3.36 6.03
C GLU A 347 15.34 3.28 4.77
N PHE A 348 15.45 4.25 3.87
CA PHE A 348 14.80 4.21 2.56
C PHE A 348 15.34 3.05 1.70
N LEU A 349 16.67 2.94 1.54
CA LEU A 349 17.30 1.86 0.76
C LEU A 349 16.93 0.46 1.28
N SER A 350 16.63 0.34 2.57
CA SER A 350 16.18 -0.92 3.18
C SER A 350 14.66 -1.18 3.08
N GLY A 351 13.88 -0.22 2.58
CA GLY A 351 12.42 -0.27 2.56
C GLY A 351 11.77 -0.16 3.95
N ARG A 352 12.51 0.25 4.99
CA ARG A 352 11.98 0.40 6.35
C ARG A 352 11.38 1.77 6.62
N LEU A 353 11.79 2.79 5.86
CA LEU A 353 11.27 4.15 6.03
C LEU A 353 9.76 4.23 5.74
N GLY A 354 9.29 3.63 4.64
CA GLY A 354 7.86 3.49 4.35
C GLY A 354 7.11 2.73 5.46
N ASN A 355 7.66 1.61 5.94
CA ASN A 355 7.08 0.83 7.05
C ASN A 355 6.99 1.62 8.37
N PHE A 356 7.96 2.50 8.64
CA PHE A 356 7.94 3.37 9.79
C PHE A 356 6.76 4.36 9.73
N PHE A 357 6.61 5.06 8.61
CA PHE A 357 5.51 6.00 8.43
C PHE A 357 4.15 5.30 8.37
N LEU A 358 4.10 4.09 7.82
CA LEU A 358 2.92 3.22 7.84
C LEU A 358 2.47 2.93 9.26
N CYS A 359 3.39 2.52 10.13
CA CYS A 359 3.11 2.28 11.54
C CYS A 359 2.54 3.55 12.20
N CYS A 360 3.14 4.72 11.95
CA CYS A 360 2.66 5.98 12.49
C CYS A 360 1.25 6.32 11.98
N GLY A 361 1.00 6.16 10.68
CA GLY A 361 -0.30 6.40 10.05
C GLY A 361 -1.39 5.54 10.65
N LYS A 362 -1.13 4.23 10.83
CA LYS A 362 -2.08 3.31 11.46
C LYS A 362 -2.38 3.66 12.92
N VAL A 363 -1.41 4.17 13.68
CA VAL A 363 -1.68 4.64 15.05
C VAL A 363 -2.58 5.87 15.02
N TYR A 364 -2.32 6.83 14.14
CA TYR A 364 -3.19 8.01 14.03
C TYR A 364 -4.59 7.66 13.54
N GLU A 365 -4.73 6.68 12.66
CA GLU A 365 -6.03 6.11 12.28
C GLU A 365 -6.76 5.51 13.48
N ARG A 366 -6.07 4.73 14.32
CA ARG A 366 -6.67 4.17 15.53
C ARG A 366 -7.05 5.26 16.54
N LEU A 367 -6.22 6.29 16.67
CA LEU A 367 -6.49 7.44 17.53
C LEU A 367 -7.67 8.26 17.03
N SER A 368 -7.83 8.43 15.72
CA SER A 368 -8.95 9.20 15.15
C SER A 368 -10.29 8.55 15.45
N TYR A 369 -10.34 7.22 15.45
CA TYR A 369 -11.48 6.45 15.92
C TYR A 369 -11.63 6.53 17.44
N THR A 370 -10.57 6.30 18.22
CA THR A 370 -10.66 6.25 19.69
C THR A 370 -11.11 7.58 20.31
N ARG A 371 -10.69 8.71 19.69
CA ARG A 371 -11.07 10.07 20.09
C ARG A 371 -12.32 10.59 19.40
N GLY A 372 -12.86 9.81 18.46
CA GLY A 372 -14.06 10.19 17.72
C GLY A 372 -15.28 10.28 18.63
N SER A 373 -16.36 10.86 18.10
CA SER A 373 -17.58 11.12 18.83
C SER A 373 -18.81 10.71 18.02
N TRP A 374 -19.82 10.19 18.70
CA TRP A 374 -21.12 9.91 18.11
C TRP A 374 -21.94 11.19 18.04
N ILE A 375 -22.49 11.48 16.87
CA ILE A 375 -23.33 12.64 16.58
C ILE A 375 -24.73 12.16 16.28
N LYS A 376 -25.73 12.81 16.88
CA LYS A 376 -27.14 12.53 16.63
C LYS A 376 -27.54 13.07 15.27
N ILE A 377 -28.21 12.24 14.48
CA ILE A 377 -28.77 12.55 13.17
C ILE A 377 -30.28 12.63 13.29
N GLU A 378 -30.86 13.76 12.92
CA GLU A 378 -32.30 13.89 12.73
C GLU A 378 -32.69 13.36 11.36
N ASN A 379 -33.52 12.32 11.35
CA ASN A 379 -34.10 11.77 10.14
C ASN A 379 -35.59 12.08 10.16
N GLU A 380 -36.05 12.92 9.22
CA GLU A 380 -37.42 13.44 9.15
C GLU A 380 -38.48 12.32 9.15
N ASN A 381 -38.10 11.10 8.74
CA ASN A 381 -39.01 9.96 8.57
C ASN A 381 -38.90 8.87 9.66
N SER A 382 -38.00 8.96 10.64
CA SER A 382 -37.87 7.93 11.69
C SER A 382 -38.07 8.49 13.10
N MET A 383 -38.97 7.86 13.86
CA MET A 383 -39.17 8.18 15.29
C MET A 383 -37.96 7.80 16.18
N GLN A 384 -37.00 7.04 15.65
CA GLN A 384 -35.77 6.69 16.37
C GLN A 384 -34.65 7.67 16.04
N ALA A 385 -33.90 8.08 17.08
CA ALA A 385 -32.70 8.89 16.91
C ALA A 385 -31.60 8.02 16.29
N ASN A 386 -31.14 8.41 15.10
CA ASN A 386 -30.00 7.79 14.45
C ASN A 386 -28.71 8.46 14.92
N PHE A 387 -27.59 7.74 14.91
CA PHE A 387 -26.29 8.27 15.27
C PHE A 387 -25.28 7.97 14.17
N ALA A 388 -24.47 8.95 13.78
CA ALA A 388 -23.29 8.75 12.97
C ALA A 388 -22.02 9.00 13.78
N PHE A 389 -20.93 8.43 13.30
CA PHE A 389 -19.63 8.53 13.92
C PHE A 389 -18.79 9.60 13.23
N LYS A 390 -18.29 10.55 14.03
CA LYS A 390 -17.34 11.57 13.61
C LYS A 390 -15.96 11.24 14.15
N TYR A 391 -15.00 11.10 13.25
CA TYR A 391 -13.59 10.92 13.58
C TYR A 391 -12.96 12.20 14.12
N ASP A 392 -11.95 12.06 14.97
CA ASP A 392 -11.13 13.20 15.44
C ASP A 392 -10.33 13.80 14.29
N SER A 393 -10.58 15.08 14.00
CA SER A 393 -10.04 15.76 12.82
C SER A 393 -8.52 15.92 12.87
N ASP A 394 -7.95 16.19 14.04
CA ASP A 394 -6.50 16.38 14.20
C ASP A 394 -5.74 15.06 13.96
N ALA A 395 -6.24 13.96 14.51
CA ALA A 395 -5.68 12.64 14.23
C ALA A 395 -5.81 12.25 12.75
N ILE A 396 -6.91 12.58 12.07
CA ILE A 396 -7.05 12.36 10.61
C ILE A 396 -6.02 13.17 9.82
N ILE A 397 -5.75 14.43 10.18
CA ILE A 397 -4.71 15.23 9.50
C ILE A 397 -3.35 14.56 9.63
N GLU A 398 -2.95 14.17 10.84
CA GLU A 398 -1.66 13.50 11.04
C GLU A 398 -1.60 12.15 10.34
N MET A 399 -2.69 11.38 10.35
CA MET A 399 -2.82 10.13 9.60
C MET A 399 -2.55 10.35 8.10
N VAL A 400 -3.24 11.31 7.47
CA VAL A 400 -3.05 11.64 6.04
C VAL A 400 -1.61 12.06 5.77
N ARG A 401 -1.01 12.91 6.63
CA ARG A 401 0.41 13.31 6.49
C ARG A 401 1.34 12.10 6.53
N LYS A 402 1.10 11.11 7.41
CA LYS A 402 1.94 9.91 7.47
C LYS A 402 1.74 9.02 6.25
N TYR A 403 0.52 8.85 5.76
CA TYR A 403 0.29 8.06 4.54
C TYR A 403 0.87 8.74 3.29
N ILE A 404 0.87 10.08 3.20
CA ILE A 404 1.61 10.81 2.17
C ILE A 404 3.09 10.42 2.22
N LEU A 405 3.70 10.44 3.41
CA LEU A 405 5.09 10.03 3.58
C LEU A 405 5.31 8.54 3.25
N VAL A 406 4.33 7.65 3.48
CA VAL A 406 4.39 6.26 3.00
C VAL A 406 4.49 6.23 1.48
N THR A 407 3.61 6.95 0.76
CA THR A 407 3.61 6.94 -0.71
C THR A 407 4.92 7.44 -1.33
N THR A 408 5.62 8.37 -0.66
CA THR A 408 6.89 8.92 -1.16
C THR A 408 8.13 8.19 -0.67
N SER A 409 8.02 7.30 0.33
CA SER A 409 9.17 6.60 0.94
C SER A 409 9.11 5.08 0.86
N SER A 410 8.09 4.55 0.20
CA SER A 410 7.98 3.12 -0.11
C SER A 410 8.85 2.76 -1.31
N LEU A 411 9.08 1.46 -1.52
CA LEU A 411 9.84 1.01 -2.68
C LEU A 411 8.98 1.16 -3.95
N PRO A 412 9.56 1.44 -5.14
CA PRO A 412 8.78 1.74 -6.34
C PRO A 412 7.83 0.63 -6.79
N ASP A 413 8.18 -0.63 -6.53
CA ASP A 413 7.41 -1.83 -6.85
C ASP A 413 6.60 -2.35 -5.65
N ASP A 414 6.44 -1.55 -4.58
CA ASP A 414 5.68 -1.93 -3.40
C ASP A 414 4.18 -1.57 -3.56
N PRO A 415 3.26 -2.56 -3.59
CA PRO A 415 1.82 -2.32 -3.73
C PRO A 415 1.20 -1.54 -2.57
N ILE A 416 1.90 -1.43 -1.44
CA ILE A 416 1.41 -0.68 -0.27
C ILE A 416 1.13 0.78 -0.61
N VAL A 417 1.79 1.32 -1.63
CA VAL A 417 1.59 2.68 -2.11
C VAL A 417 0.13 2.92 -2.52
N LEU A 418 -0.52 1.94 -3.16
CA LEU A 418 -1.93 2.07 -3.57
C LEU A 418 -2.85 2.09 -2.35
N GLN A 419 -2.62 1.21 -1.39
CA GLN A 419 -3.40 1.16 -0.14
C GLN A 419 -3.22 2.44 0.67
N ALA A 420 -2.01 3.01 0.68
CA ALA A 420 -1.75 4.31 1.30
C ALA A 420 -2.50 5.44 0.60
N TYR A 421 -2.59 5.44 -0.75
CA TYR A 421 -3.45 6.40 -1.45
C TYR A 421 -4.92 6.23 -1.11
N ASP A 422 -5.43 5.00 -1.02
CA ASP A 422 -6.83 4.76 -0.61
C ASP A 422 -7.12 5.34 0.78
N ARG A 423 -6.17 5.20 1.72
CA ARG A 423 -6.25 5.79 3.06
C ARG A 423 -6.12 7.31 3.05
N ILE A 424 -5.32 7.89 2.16
CA ILE A 424 -5.25 9.35 1.95
C ILE A 424 -6.61 9.85 1.47
N LEU A 425 -7.19 9.22 0.45
CA LEU A 425 -8.49 9.60 -0.11
C LEU A 425 -9.60 9.47 0.93
N TRP A 426 -9.63 8.35 1.65
CA TRP A 426 -10.55 8.13 2.76
C TRP A 426 -10.39 9.18 3.88
N GLY A 427 -9.16 9.49 4.30
CA GLY A 427 -8.89 10.52 5.29
C GLY A 427 -9.29 11.93 4.82
N ILE A 428 -9.07 12.26 3.55
CA ILE A 428 -9.52 13.52 2.94
C ILE A 428 -11.04 13.64 2.98
N LEU A 429 -11.76 12.56 2.62
CA LEU A 429 -13.21 12.51 2.69
C LEU A 429 -13.73 12.69 4.13
N LEU A 430 -13.22 11.90 5.09
CA LEU A 430 -13.69 11.93 6.47
C LEU A 430 -13.34 13.23 7.21
N HIS A 431 -12.20 13.84 6.90
CA HIS A 431 -11.88 15.17 7.45
C HIS A 431 -12.93 16.20 6.98
N GLY A 432 -13.30 16.14 5.70
CA GLY A 432 -14.14 17.14 5.06
C GLY A 432 -13.48 18.52 5.03
N GLY A 433 -14.08 19.49 4.37
CA GLY A 433 -13.58 20.86 4.31
C GLY A 433 -12.24 21.04 3.57
N LEU A 434 -11.59 19.99 3.07
CA LEU A 434 -10.39 20.11 2.25
C LEU A 434 -10.73 20.47 0.81
N HIS A 435 -9.81 21.13 0.12
CA HIS A 435 -10.02 21.61 -1.24
C HIS A 435 -10.04 20.45 -2.23
N LEU A 436 -10.98 20.47 -3.18
CA LEU A 436 -11.22 19.40 -4.15
C LEU A 436 -9.99 19.08 -5.02
N ASN A 437 -9.20 20.09 -5.40
CA ASN A 437 -7.91 19.87 -6.08
C ASN A 437 -6.93 18.96 -5.32
N CYS A 438 -6.95 18.98 -3.98
CA CYS A 438 -6.13 18.06 -3.20
C CYS A 438 -6.60 16.62 -3.42
N LEU A 439 -7.91 16.39 -3.47
CA LEU A 439 -8.48 15.08 -3.77
C LEU A 439 -8.09 14.63 -5.19
N TRP A 440 -8.29 15.48 -6.20
CA TRP A 440 -7.93 15.17 -7.59
C TRP A 440 -6.45 14.86 -7.74
N PHE A 441 -5.58 15.65 -7.13
CA PHE A 441 -4.13 15.39 -7.11
C PHE A 441 -3.81 13.97 -6.64
N PHE A 442 -4.36 13.53 -5.50
CA PHE A 442 -4.08 12.20 -4.96
C PHE A 442 -4.74 11.06 -5.74
N ILE A 443 -5.92 11.26 -6.34
CA ILE A 443 -6.51 10.24 -7.23
C ILE A 443 -5.65 10.11 -8.51
N THR A 444 -5.14 11.20 -9.05
CA THR A 444 -4.26 11.21 -10.23
C THR A 444 -2.98 10.44 -9.95
N LEU A 445 -2.34 10.70 -8.81
CA LEU A 445 -1.17 9.95 -8.36
C LEU A 445 -1.50 8.47 -8.14
N LYS A 446 -2.61 8.14 -7.46
CA LYS A 446 -3.04 6.75 -7.29
C LYS A 446 -3.14 6.02 -8.62
N ASN A 447 -3.81 6.63 -9.60
CA ASN A 447 -3.99 6.03 -10.92
C ASN A 447 -2.66 5.87 -11.65
N TYR A 448 -1.75 6.84 -11.54
CA TYR A 448 -0.40 6.74 -12.08
C TYR A 448 0.36 5.54 -11.48
N PHE A 449 0.44 5.44 -10.15
CA PHE A 449 1.16 4.33 -9.51
C PHE A 449 0.48 2.98 -9.72
N LEU A 450 -0.85 2.94 -9.93
CA LEU A 450 -1.56 1.73 -10.32
C LEU A 450 -1.06 1.23 -11.68
N LEU A 451 -0.88 2.14 -12.65
CA LEU A 451 -0.29 1.81 -13.95
C LEU A 451 1.16 1.33 -13.80
N GLU A 452 1.98 2.02 -13.01
CA GLU A 452 3.37 1.60 -12.76
C GLU A 452 3.46 0.17 -12.19
N LEU A 453 2.58 -0.16 -11.22
CA LEU A 453 2.55 -1.48 -10.60
C LEU A 453 2.00 -2.56 -11.52
N ASP A 454 0.97 -2.24 -12.33
CA ASP A 454 0.47 -3.13 -13.38
C ASP A 454 1.57 -3.53 -14.37
N TYR A 455 2.63 -2.72 -14.52
CA TYR A 455 3.76 -2.98 -15.43
C TYR A 455 5.02 -3.44 -14.70
N GLY A 456 5.01 -3.39 -13.36
CA GLY A 456 6.14 -3.73 -12.50
C GLY A 456 6.47 -5.22 -12.45
N PRO A 457 7.46 -5.61 -11.63
CA PRO A 457 7.88 -7.00 -11.48
C PRO A 457 6.87 -7.87 -10.71
N LEU A 458 6.03 -7.26 -9.87
CA LEU A 458 5.17 -7.97 -8.94
C LEU A 458 3.69 -7.80 -9.30
N GLN A 459 2.95 -8.89 -9.24
CA GLN A 459 1.51 -8.89 -9.12
C GLN A 459 1.10 -9.41 -7.75
N VAL A 460 0.32 -8.61 -7.05
CA VAL A 460 -0.23 -8.95 -5.74
C VAL A 460 -1.66 -9.42 -5.91
N THR A 461 -1.98 -10.56 -5.31
CA THR A 461 -3.36 -11.07 -5.23
C THR A 461 -3.80 -11.12 -3.78
N LYS A 462 -5.11 -11.19 -3.54
CA LYS A 462 -5.69 -11.33 -2.20
C LYS A 462 -5.18 -12.55 -1.41
N GLU A 463 -4.63 -13.55 -2.10
CA GLU A 463 -4.08 -14.78 -1.53
C GLU A 463 -2.64 -14.60 -1.04
N HIS A 464 -1.91 -13.63 -1.60
CA HIS A 464 -0.62 -13.22 -1.11
C HIS A 464 -0.85 -12.40 0.16
N ASP A 465 -0.71 -13.03 1.33
CA ASP A 465 -0.88 -12.43 2.66
C ASP A 465 0.20 -11.36 2.95
N ILE A 466 0.21 -10.28 2.16
CA ILE A 466 0.96 -9.04 2.40
C ILE A 466 0.12 -8.14 3.30
N ARG A 467 -0.69 -8.71 4.22
CA ARG A 467 -1.58 -7.94 5.10
C ARG A 467 -0.78 -7.04 6.02
N LEU A 468 -0.41 -5.89 5.47
CA LEU A 468 0.06 -4.73 6.20
C LEU A 468 -1.14 -3.93 6.69
N PHE A 469 -2.32 -4.09 6.07
CA PHE A 469 -3.62 -3.58 6.50
C PHE A 469 -4.61 -4.73 6.69
N ASP A 470 -5.54 -4.59 7.65
CA ASP A 470 -6.58 -5.60 7.89
C ASP A 470 -7.66 -5.58 6.81
N ASP A 471 -7.80 -4.42 6.15
CA ASP A 471 -8.73 -4.19 5.05
C ASP A 471 -7.99 -3.47 3.92
N GLU A 472 -7.74 -4.23 2.84
CA GLU A 472 -7.00 -3.75 1.66
C GLU A 472 -7.75 -2.66 0.90
N ASP A 473 -9.09 -2.66 0.96
CA ASP A 473 -9.94 -1.64 0.35
C ASP A 473 -10.79 -0.94 1.42
N VAL A 474 -10.23 0.13 1.99
CA VAL A 474 -10.90 0.91 3.04
C VAL A 474 -12.16 1.61 2.52
N LEU A 475 -12.17 2.02 1.25
CA LEU A 475 -13.30 2.71 0.64
C LEU A 475 -14.39 1.71 0.23
N GLY A 476 -14.02 0.51 -0.19
CA GLY A 476 -14.93 -0.59 -0.52
C GLY A 476 -15.65 -1.20 0.67
N LYS A 477 -15.23 -0.89 1.91
CA LYS A 477 -16.04 -1.17 3.12
C LYS A 477 -17.38 -0.46 3.11
N TYR A 478 -17.43 0.69 2.44
CA TYR A 478 -18.62 1.53 2.40
C TYR A 478 -19.34 1.31 1.07
N GLU A 479 -20.65 1.13 1.13
CA GLU A 479 -21.51 0.93 -0.05
C GLU A 479 -21.36 2.05 -1.09
N ASN A 480 -21.04 3.27 -0.64
CA ASN A 480 -20.88 4.45 -1.47
C ASN A 480 -19.47 5.07 -1.43
N GLY A 481 -18.46 4.39 -0.85
CA GLY A 481 -17.13 4.97 -0.66
C GLY A 481 -16.44 5.36 -1.96
N TRP A 482 -16.30 4.40 -2.89
CA TRP A 482 -15.74 4.64 -4.22
C TRP A 482 -16.64 5.54 -5.09
N GLU A 483 -17.96 5.40 -4.96
CA GLU A 483 -18.91 6.26 -5.69
C GLU A 483 -18.69 7.74 -5.36
N LEU A 484 -18.50 8.09 -4.09
CA LEU A 484 -18.21 9.46 -3.66
C LEU A 484 -16.92 10.00 -4.32
N ILE A 485 -15.87 9.17 -4.36
CA ILE A 485 -14.60 9.52 -5.01
C ILE A 485 -14.80 9.75 -6.51
N PHE A 486 -15.49 8.85 -7.21
CA PHE A 486 -15.71 8.96 -8.64
C PHE A 486 -16.57 10.18 -9.00
N GLN A 487 -17.65 10.43 -8.27
CA GLN A 487 -18.50 11.60 -8.49
C GLN A 487 -17.74 12.91 -8.22
N ALA A 488 -16.87 12.94 -7.20
CA ALA A 488 -16.01 14.09 -6.92
C ALA A 488 -14.96 14.30 -8.02
N TRP A 489 -14.39 13.23 -8.58
CA TRP A 489 -13.47 13.27 -9.71
C TRP A 489 -14.17 13.74 -11.00
N GLU A 490 -15.36 13.25 -11.33
CA GLU A 490 -16.09 13.66 -12.54
C GLU A 490 -16.36 15.17 -12.60
N LEU A 491 -16.55 15.81 -11.44
CA LEU A 491 -16.70 17.26 -11.38
C LEU A 491 -15.50 18.00 -11.95
N GLU A 492 -14.30 17.41 -11.94
CA GLU A 492 -13.09 18.02 -12.52
C GLU A 492 -13.31 18.44 -13.97
N LYS A 493 -13.87 17.54 -14.80
CA LYS A 493 -14.11 17.81 -16.23
C LYS A 493 -15.08 18.98 -16.42
N GLU A 494 -16.14 19.03 -15.62
CA GLU A 494 -17.12 20.12 -15.66
C GLU A 494 -16.51 21.45 -15.21
N MET A 495 -15.66 21.43 -14.18
CA MET A 495 -15.01 22.63 -13.68
C MET A 495 -13.93 23.13 -14.64
N LEU A 496 -13.08 22.26 -15.18
CA LEU A 496 -12.09 22.61 -16.21
C LEU A 496 -12.76 23.23 -17.45
N TYR A 497 -13.94 22.73 -17.84
CA TYR A 497 -14.72 23.34 -18.91
C TYR A 497 -15.17 24.77 -18.57
N LEU A 498 -15.63 25.00 -17.34
CA LEU A 498 -16.00 26.34 -16.85
C LEU A 498 -14.80 27.28 -16.79
N GLU A 499 -13.62 26.80 -16.41
CA GLU A 499 -12.38 27.58 -16.39
C GLU A 499 -11.95 28.01 -17.79
N LYS A 500 -11.89 27.07 -18.74
CA LYS A 500 -11.55 27.34 -20.14
C LYS A 500 -12.47 28.39 -20.74
N LYS A 501 -13.77 28.35 -20.41
CA LYS A 501 -14.76 29.32 -20.88
C LYS A 501 -14.59 30.72 -20.28
N GLN A 502 -13.99 30.84 -19.10
CA GLN A 502 -13.84 32.11 -18.39
C GLN A 502 -12.50 32.83 -18.64
N ALA A 503 -11.60 32.28 -19.47
CA ALA A 503 -10.44 32.90 -20.15
C ALA A 503 -9.47 33.81 -19.34
N THR A 504 -9.70 34.02 -18.04
CA THR A 504 -9.00 35.02 -17.20
C THR A 504 -8.72 34.52 -15.79
N LEU A 505 -8.95 33.24 -15.49
CA LEU A 505 -8.85 32.76 -14.11
C LEU A 505 -7.41 32.41 -13.70
N HIS A 506 -6.89 33.27 -12.82
CA HIS A 506 -6.16 32.91 -11.60
C HIS A 506 -6.33 31.44 -11.17
N SER A 507 -5.26 30.79 -10.70
CA SER A 507 -5.30 29.35 -10.38
C SER A 507 -6.48 29.01 -9.47
N LEU A 508 -7.04 27.80 -9.56
CA LEU A 508 -8.13 27.32 -8.68
C LEU A 508 -7.84 27.51 -7.18
N TRP A 509 -6.56 27.67 -6.82
CA TRP A 509 -6.05 27.93 -5.49
C TRP A 509 -6.04 29.41 -5.07
N GLU A 510 -6.36 30.35 -5.96
CA GLU A 510 -6.33 31.80 -5.74
C GLU A 510 -7.68 32.38 -5.29
N TYR A 511 -7.60 33.21 -4.26
CA TYR A 511 -8.71 33.96 -3.66
C TYR A 511 -9.28 34.99 -4.67
N PRO A 512 -10.60 35.25 -4.75
CA PRO A 512 -11.66 35.04 -3.74
C PRO A 512 -12.53 33.81 -3.96
N ARG A 513 -12.11 32.85 -4.80
CA ARG A 513 -12.93 31.70 -5.21
C ARG A 513 -12.57 30.37 -4.52
N THR A 514 -11.48 30.32 -3.76
CA THR A 514 -11.00 29.12 -3.01
C THR A 514 -12.07 28.48 -2.14
N ASN A 515 -12.93 29.30 -1.54
CA ASN A 515 -13.94 28.81 -0.59
C ASN A 515 -15.07 28.05 -1.29
N LYS A 516 -15.15 28.07 -2.62
CA LYS A 516 -16.19 27.38 -3.40
C LYS A 516 -15.86 25.93 -3.71
N PHE A 517 -14.72 25.39 -3.29
CA PHE A 517 -14.27 24.06 -3.70
C PHE A 517 -13.92 23.15 -2.53
N LEU A 518 -14.43 23.44 -1.34
CA LEU A 518 -14.21 22.58 -0.18
C LEU A 518 -15.17 21.39 -0.19
N LEU A 519 -14.65 20.21 0.13
CA LEU A 519 -15.43 19.01 0.31
C LEU A 519 -16.41 19.18 1.49
N PRO A 520 -17.63 18.64 1.41
CA PRO A 520 -18.54 18.61 2.56
C PRO A 520 -17.95 17.76 3.68
N LYS A 521 -18.47 17.93 4.91
CA LYS A 521 -18.15 16.99 5.99
C LYS A 521 -18.84 15.66 5.75
N ILE A 522 -18.11 14.59 6.04
CA ILE A 522 -18.55 13.21 5.85
C ILE A 522 -18.45 12.48 7.18
N PHE A 523 -19.52 11.79 7.55
CA PHE A 523 -19.57 10.96 8.75
C PHE A 523 -19.82 9.50 8.38
N GLU A 524 -19.37 8.59 9.24
CA GLU A 524 -19.63 7.17 9.09
C GLU A 524 -20.97 6.80 9.71
N TYR A 525 -21.80 6.05 8.98
CA TYR A 525 -23.07 5.54 9.46
C TYR A 525 -23.26 4.12 8.94
N GLU A 526 -23.16 3.13 9.84
CA GLU A 526 -23.23 1.71 9.48
C GLU A 526 -22.21 1.38 8.37
N SER A 527 -22.66 0.89 7.21
CA SER A 527 -21.86 0.59 6.02
C SER A 527 -21.81 1.74 5.00
N THR A 528 -22.19 2.97 5.37
CA THR A 528 -22.36 4.09 4.43
C THR A 528 -21.66 5.36 4.94
N LEU A 529 -21.13 6.15 4.01
CA LEU A 529 -20.62 7.49 4.29
C LEU A 529 -21.72 8.55 4.06
N LEU A 530 -22.05 9.33 5.08
CA LEU A 530 -23.07 10.37 5.03
C LEU A 530 -22.44 11.75 4.82
N MET A 531 -22.79 12.43 3.74
CA MET A 531 -22.42 13.81 3.49
C MET A 531 -23.39 14.79 4.16
N VAL A 532 -22.87 15.84 4.79
CA VAL A 532 -23.68 16.91 5.38
C VAL A 532 -23.91 18.03 4.36
N GLU A 533 -25.16 18.49 4.20
CA GLU A 533 -25.55 19.53 3.22
C GLU A 533 -25.05 20.93 3.57
N ALA A 534 -24.84 21.22 4.86
CA ALA A 534 -24.35 22.50 5.35
C ALA A 534 -22.92 22.37 5.91
N THR A 535 -22.19 23.48 5.95
CA THR A 535 -20.88 23.54 6.61
C THR A 535 -21.07 23.36 8.11
N PHE A 536 -21.03 22.11 8.58
CA PHE A 536 -21.16 21.79 9.99
C PHE A 536 -20.04 22.46 10.80
N ASP A 537 -20.37 23.56 11.45
CA ASP A 537 -19.48 24.34 12.32
C ASP A 537 -19.48 23.84 13.77
N GLY A 538 -20.29 22.81 14.07
CA GLY A 538 -20.39 22.19 15.39
C GLY A 538 -21.24 22.97 16.39
N GLY A 539 -21.93 24.03 15.96
CA GLY A 539 -22.66 24.94 16.85
C GLY A 539 -24.19 24.83 16.84
N THR A 540 -24.82 24.09 15.92
CA THR A 540 -26.30 24.05 15.82
C THR A 540 -26.86 22.66 15.53
N ASP A 541 -28.12 22.43 15.95
CA ASP A 541 -28.95 21.28 15.56
C ASP A 541 -29.20 21.35 14.04
N GLU A 542 -28.32 20.73 13.25
CA GLU A 542 -28.41 20.75 11.79
C GLU A 542 -29.15 19.53 11.25
N SER A 543 -29.96 19.75 10.22
CA SER A 543 -30.62 18.70 9.44
C SER A 543 -29.61 17.93 8.60
N PHE A 544 -29.57 16.61 8.75
CA PHE A 544 -28.66 15.74 8.02
C PHE A 544 -29.34 15.22 6.76
N ALA A 545 -28.70 15.41 5.60
CA ALA A 545 -29.18 14.80 4.37
C ALA A 545 -28.57 13.40 4.21
N ARG A 546 -29.43 12.39 4.02
CA ARG A 546 -28.95 11.06 3.66
C ARG A 546 -28.35 11.13 2.25
N CYS A 547 -27.08 10.78 2.12
CA CYS A 547 -26.36 10.88 0.86
C CYS A 547 -26.73 9.73 -0.10
N LEU A 548 -27.91 9.83 -0.71
CA LEU A 548 -28.35 8.89 -1.74
C LEU A 548 -27.44 9.00 -2.97
N LYS A 549 -27.16 7.87 -3.63
CA LYS A 549 -26.22 7.75 -4.76
C LYS A 549 -26.38 8.84 -5.82
N TYR A 550 -27.62 9.17 -6.19
CA TYR A 550 -27.93 10.18 -7.22
C TYR A 550 -27.84 11.64 -6.73
N LEU A 551 -27.73 11.87 -5.42
CA LEU A 551 -27.65 13.21 -4.83
C LEU A 551 -26.22 13.68 -4.62
N VAL A 552 -25.21 12.80 -4.70
CA VAL A 552 -23.80 13.13 -4.45
C VAL A 552 -23.36 14.33 -5.28
N LYS A 553 -23.49 14.23 -6.60
CA LYS A 553 -23.05 15.26 -7.54
C LYS A 553 -23.84 16.57 -7.40
N PRO A 554 -25.19 16.58 -7.29
CA PRO A 554 -25.96 17.78 -6.96
C PRO A 554 -25.58 18.42 -5.61
N MET A 555 -25.33 17.62 -4.57
CA MET A 555 -24.96 18.11 -3.23
C MET A 555 -23.59 18.75 -3.24
N LEU A 556 -22.61 18.11 -3.87
CA LEU A 556 -21.28 18.70 -4.07
C LEU A 556 -21.44 20.06 -4.75
N LYS A 557 -22.15 20.14 -5.89
CA LYS A 557 -22.45 21.43 -6.58
C LYS A 557 -23.13 22.46 -5.69
N THR A 558 -24.03 22.05 -4.81
CA THR A 558 -24.74 22.95 -3.89
C THR A 558 -23.80 23.50 -2.83
N CYS A 559 -22.91 22.67 -2.28
CA CYS A 559 -21.87 23.08 -1.34
C CYS A 559 -20.93 24.11 -1.97
N LEU A 560 -20.56 23.93 -3.26
CA LEU A 560 -19.72 24.89 -3.99
C LEU A 560 -20.35 26.30 -4.07
N ASN A 561 -21.69 26.39 -4.02
CA ASN A 561 -22.42 27.64 -4.24
C ASN A 561 -22.81 28.39 -2.94
N LYS A 562 -22.75 27.76 -1.76
CA LYS A 562 -23.38 28.28 -0.53
C LYS A 562 -22.45 28.83 0.55
N ILE A 563 -21.15 28.92 0.32
CA ILE A 563 -20.19 29.16 1.41
C ILE A 563 -20.05 30.64 1.77
N LYS A 564 -20.44 31.00 3.01
CA LYS A 564 -20.30 32.32 3.63
C LYS A 564 -19.41 32.23 4.87
N GLY A 565 -18.16 32.68 4.74
CA GLY A 565 -17.16 32.77 5.81
C GLY A 565 -15.76 32.80 5.21
N ALA A 566 -14.84 33.63 5.73
CA ALA A 566 -13.50 33.79 5.13
C ALA A 566 -12.42 32.95 5.85
N ASN A 567 -12.36 33.01 7.19
CA ASN A 567 -11.17 32.56 7.94
C ASN A 567 -10.99 31.03 8.00
N VAL A 568 -12.05 30.26 8.30
CA VAL A 568 -11.97 28.78 8.41
C VAL A 568 -11.59 28.14 7.07
N PHE A 569 -11.94 28.79 5.96
CA PHE A 569 -11.72 28.29 4.62
C PHE A 569 -10.28 28.50 4.17
N GLU A 570 -9.65 29.59 4.60
CA GLU A 570 -8.22 29.85 4.34
C GLU A 570 -7.35 28.79 5.02
N GLU A 571 -7.64 28.45 6.29
CA GLU A 571 -6.92 27.40 7.02
C GLU A 571 -7.02 26.04 6.32
N ASN A 572 -8.23 25.62 5.91
CA ASN A 572 -8.40 24.34 5.23
C ASN A 572 -7.79 24.32 3.83
N THR A 573 -7.79 25.46 3.14
CA THR A 573 -7.12 25.60 1.83
C THR A 573 -5.61 25.49 1.99
N GLU A 574 -5.02 26.14 3.00
CA GLU A 574 -3.59 25.98 3.29
C GLU A 574 -3.23 24.57 3.73
N LYS A 575 -4.05 23.90 4.57
CA LYS A 575 -3.87 22.46 4.88
C LYS A 575 -3.84 21.60 3.61
N SER A 576 -4.74 21.88 2.67
CA SER A 576 -4.81 21.18 1.38
C SER A 576 -3.55 21.39 0.54
N LYS A 577 -3.05 22.63 0.47
CA LYS A 577 -1.78 22.95 -0.20
C LYS A 577 -0.59 22.29 0.49
N ASP A 578 -0.59 22.23 1.81
CA ASP A 578 0.47 21.63 2.60
C ASP A 578 0.59 20.13 2.36
N PHE A 579 -0.52 19.41 2.12
CA PHE A 579 -0.47 18.01 1.72
C PHE A 579 0.19 17.81 0.36
N VAL A 580 -0.16 18.63 -0.62
CA VAL A 580 0.45 18.59 -1.97
C VAL A 580 1.94 18.97 -1.90
N ARG A 581 2.28 20.05 -1.18
CA ARG A 581 3.68 20.48 -0.94
C ARG A 581 4.48 19.40 -0.23
N LEU A 582 3.91 18.76 0.80
CA LEU A 582 4.56 17.68 1.54
C LEU A 582 4.89 16.52 0.61
N TRP A 583 3.96 16.13 -0.27
CA TRP A 583 4.20 15.07 -1.24
C TRP A 583 5.35 15.44 -2.19
N PHE A 584 5.31 16.64 -2.80
CA PHE A 584 6.37 17.08 -3.72
C PHE A 584 7.74 17.17 -3.07
N ALA A 585 7.82 17.76 -1.87
CA ALA A 585 9.06 17.89 -1.13
C ALA A 585 9.62 16.50 -0.78
N SER A 586 8.79 15.63 -0.21
CA SER A 586 9.22 14.30 0.24
C SER A 586 9.63 13.40 -0.93
N TYR A 587 8.89 13.42 -2.04
CA TYR A 587 9.22 12.63 -3.23
C TYR A 587 10.55 13.10 -3.83
N ARG A 588 10.73 14.42 -3.99
CA ARG A 588 11.97 15.00 -4.53
C ARG A 588 13.17 14.70 -3.63
N ASP A 589 13.01 14.79 -2.32
CA ASP A 589 14.10 14.54 -1.36
C ASP A 589 14.57 13.07 -1.41
N ILE A 590 13.67 12.14 -1.75
CA ILE A 590 13.95 10.70 -1.76
C ILE A 590 14.45 10.22 -3.12
N TYR A 591 13.76 10.60 -4.21
CA TYR A 591 14.07 10.11 -5.56
C TYR A 591 14.94 11.07 -6.38
N GLY A 592 15.10 12.32 -5.95
CA GLY A 592 15.87 13.35 -6.66
C GLY A 592 15.20 13.91 -7.93
N VAL A 593 14.21 13.19 -8.47
CA VAL A 593 13.44 13.54 -9.66
C VAL A 593 11.94 13.48 -9.37
N TRP A 594 11.15 14.13 -10.20
CA TRP A 594 9.69 14.00 -10.18
C TRP A 594 9.25 12.86 -11.10
N PRO A 595 8.12 12.19 -10.80
CA PRO A 595 7.58 11.21 -11.73
C PRO A 595 7.03 11.92 -12.97
N ASP A 596 7.00 11.21 -14.10
CA ASP A 596 6.65 11.76 -15.42
C ASP A 596 5.28 12.47 -15.50
N ILE A 597 4.38 12.19 -14.55
CA ILE A 597 3.05 12.81 -14.49
C ILE A 597 3.07 14.28 -14.02
N VAL A 598 4.16 14.71 -13.39
CA VAL A 598 4.38 16.07 -12.86
C VAL A 598 5.16 16.89 -13.87
#